data_AF-A0A2N5G748-F1
#
_entry.id   AF-A0A2N5G748-F1
#
_cell.length_a   1.000
_cell.length_b   1.000
_cell.length_c   1.000
_cell.angle_alpha   90.00
_cell.angle_beta   90.00
_cell.angle_gamma   90.00
#
_symmetry.space_group_name_H-M   'P 1'
#
loop_
_entity.id
_entity.type
_entity.pdbx_description
1 polymer ?
#
loop_
_entity_poly.entity_id
_entity_poly.type
_entity_poly.pdbx_seq_one_letter_code
_entity_poly.pdbx_strand_id
1 'polypeptide(L)' 'MTFPILLVLIIIMIAIVCTLLLTGKSDEDYSTSSKRNTVNLTVIYAVVIFLSLIGLAVYIKWFT' A
#
# COMPACT_ATOMS: atom_id res chain seq x y z
N MET A 1 2.31 3.88 42.11
CA MET A 1 3.23 3.58 40.99
C MET A 1 2.97 2.21 40.35
N THR A 2 2.64 1.17 41.12
CA THR A 2 2.40 -0.20 40.62
C THR A 2 1.05 -0.41 39.91
N PHE A 3 -0.03 0.13 40.46
CA PHE A 3 -1.39 0.02 39.89
C PHE A 3 -1.52 0.50 38.43
N PRO A 4 -1.08 1.72 38.04
CA PRO A 4 -1.19 2.18 36.65
C PRO A 4 -0.35 1.34 35.69
N ILE A 5 0.81 0.83 36.12
CA ILE A 5 1.67 -0.03 35.30
C ILE A 5 0.98 -1.37 35.01
N LEU A 6 0.34 -1.98 36.02
CA LEU A 6 -0.41 -3.22 35.86
C LEU A 6 -1.56 -3.06 34.85
N LEU A 7 -2.28 -1.93 34.92
CA LEU A 7 -3.38 -1.62 34.01
C LEU A 7 -2.92 -1.48 32.56
N VAL A 8 -1.81 -0.77 32.32
CA VAL A 8 -1.22 -0.62 30.97
C VAL A 8 -0.83 -1.98 30.39
N LEU A 9 -0.25 -2.86 31.20
CA LEU A 9 0.19 -4.18 30.76
C LEU A 9 -1.00 -5.05 30.32
N ILE A 10 -2.12 -4.99 31.05
CA ILE A 10 -3.36 -5.69 30.69
C ILE A 10 -3.92 -5.15 29.37
N ILE A 11 -3.96 -3.82 29.20
CA ILE A 11 -4.47 -3.19 27.97
C ILE A 11 -3.63 -3.61 26.75
N ILE A 12 -2.30 -3.63 26.88
CA ILE A 12 -1.39 -4.06 25.81
C ILE A 12 -1.67 -5.52 25.42
N MET A 13 -1.81 -6.42 26.39
CA MET A 13 -2.10 -7.83 26.11
C MET A 13 -3.42 -8.00 25.37
N ILE A 14 -4.47 -7.30 25.79
CA ILE A 14 -5.78 -7.32 25.13
C ILE A 14 -5.66 -6.74 23.72
N ALA A 15 -4.98 -5.62 23.55
CA ALA A 15 -4.79 -4.96 22.25
C ALA A 15 -4.05 -5.88 21.26
N ILE A 16 -3.01 -6.60 21.69
CA ILE A 16 -2.29 -7.55 20.84
C ILE A 16 -3.22 -8.69 20.41
N VAL A 17 -3.95 -9.30 21.35
CA VAL A 17 -4.88 -10.39 21.03
C VAL A 17 -5.97 -9.91 20.07
N CYS A 18 -6.62 -8.78 20.35
CA CYS A 18 -7.63 -8.20 19.46
C CYS A 18 -7.07 -7.87 18.07
N THR A 19 -5.86 -7.29 18.00
CA THR A 19 -5.21 -6.96 16.73
C THR A 19 -4.93 -8.22 15.91
N LEU A 20 -4.38 -9.27 16.53
CA LEU A 20 -4.09 -10.53 15.85
C LEU A 20 -5.37 -11.25 15.41
N LEU A 21 -6.45 -11.20 16.20
CA LEU A 21 -7.75 -11.77 15.82
C LEU A 21 -8.40 -11.07 14.62
N LEU A 22 -8.12 -9.78 14.43
CA LEU A 22 -8.57 -9.01 13.27
C LEU A 22 -7.60 -9.12 12.07
N THR A 23 -6.33 -9.43 12.34
CA THR A 23 -5.29 -9.58 11.32
C THR A 23 -5.56 -10.85 10.50
N GLY A 24 -5.98 -10.68 9.24
CA GLY A 24 -6.37 -11.78 8.35
C GLY A 24 -7.82 -11.73 7.92
N LYS A 25 -8.66 -10.91 8.56
CA LYS A 25 -9.94 -10.50 7.98
C LYS A 25 -9.65 -9.44 6.93
N SER A 26 -9.69 -9.84 5.66
CA SER A 26 -9.85 -8.88 4.57
C SER A 26 -11.15 -8.12 4.83
N ASP A 27 -11.12 -6.79 4.85
CA ASP A 27 -12.36 -6.01 4.69
C ASP A 27 -13.05 -6.51 3.41
N GLU A 28 -14.37 -6.74 3.46
CA GLU A 28 -15.14 -7.32 2.34
C GLU A 28 -14.93 -6.52 1.04
N ASP A 29 -14.66 -5.22 1.17
CA ASP A 29 -14.38 -4.29 0.07
C ASP A 29 -12.89 -3.98 -0.16
N TYR A 30 -11.96 -4.52 0.66
CA TYR A 30 -10.53 -4.21 0.54
C TYR A 30 -9.97 -4.64 -0.80
N SER A 31 -10.42 -5.81 -1.29
CA SER A 31 -10.03 -6.32 -2.60
C SER A 31 -10.50 -5.40 -3.73
N THR A 32 -11.69 -4.79 -3.60
CA THR A 32 -12.28 -3.88 -4.59
C THR A 32 -11.57 -2.52 -4.58
N SER A 33 -11.27 -1.98 -3.40
CA SER A 33 -10.54 -0.73 -3.23
C SER A 33 -9.09 -0.82 -3.73
N SER A 34 -8.40 -1.94 -3.42
CA SER A 34 -7.03 -2.19 -3.88
C SER A 34 -6.95 -2.37 -5.40
N LYS A 35 -7.90 -3.08 -6.03
CA LYS A 35 -7.95 -3.27 -7.48
C LYS A 35 -7.98 -1.96 -8.26
N ARG A 36 -8.80 -0.99 -7.84
CA ARG A 36 -8.88 0.32 -8.51
C ARG A 36 -7.56 1.07 -8.43
N ASN A 37 -6.89 1.04 -7.28
CA ASN A 37 -5.59 1.68 -7.12
C ASN A 37 -4.52 0.99 -7.99
N THR A 38 -4.45 -0.34 -7.96
CA THR A 38 -3.53 -1.11 -8.80
C THR A 38 -3.74 -0.81 -10.28
N VAL A 39 -4.99 -0.81 -10.77
CA VAL A 39 -5.30 -0.48 -12.17
C VAL A 39 -4.88 0.95 -12.50
N ASN A 40 -5.20 1.93 -11.66
CA ASN A 40 -4.82 3.32 -11.89
C ASN A 40 -3.30 3.49 -11.97
N LEU A 41 -2.55 2.89 -11.03
CA LEU A 41 -1.09 2.90 -11.04
C LEU A 41 -0.52 2.20 -12.29
N THR A 42 -1.05 1.03 -12.66
CA THR A 42 -0.62 0.30 -13.85
C THR A 42 -0.83 1.12 -15.12
N VAL A 43 -1.95 1.83 -15.25
CA VAL A 43 -2.22 2.72 -16.39
C VAL A 43 -1.22 3.87 -16.44
N ILE A 44 -0.96 4.55 -15.31
CA ILE A 44 0.04 5.62 -15.25
C ILE A 44 1.41 5.09 -15.68
N TYR A 45 1.82 3.93 -15.18
CA TYR A 45 3.10 3.33 -15.53
C TYR A 45 3.20 3.01 -17.02
N ALA A 46 2.16 2.41 -17.60
CA ALA A 46 2.13 2.09 -19.03
C ALA A 46 2.29 3.36 -19.89
N VAL A 47 1.58 4.44 -19.55
CA VAL A 47 1.66 5.72 -20.27
C VAL A 47 3.06 6.33 -20.12
N VAL A 48 3.61 6.39 -18.91
CA VAL A 48 4.94 6.97 -18.66
C VAL A 48 6.03 6.21 -19.40
N ILE A 49 5.98 4.87 -19.41
CA ILE A 49 6.94 4.04 -20.17
C ILE A 49 6.85 4.36 -21.66
N PHE A 50 5.64 4.42 -22.21
CA PHE A 50 5.45 4.71 -23.63
C PHE A 50 5.99 6.11 -24.02
N LEU A 51 5.67 7.13 -23.22
CA LEU A 51 6.19 8.48 -23.42
C LEU A 51 7.71 8.54 -23.29
N SER A 52 8.28 7.79 -22.35
CA SER A 52 9.74 7.71 -22.16
C SER A 52 10.44 7.09 -23.37
N LEU A 53 9.86 6.03 -23.95
CA LEU A 53 10.38 5.40 -25.17
C LEU A 53 10.30 6.34 -26.37
N ILE A 54 9.21 7.10 -26.52
CA ILE A 54 9.10 8.14 -27.55
C ILE A 54 10.18 9.20 -27.36
N GLY A 55 10.34 9.70 -26.13
CA GLY A 55 11.36 10.70 -25.80
C GLY A 55 12.77 10.20 -26.15
N LEU A 56 13.07 8.94 -25.81
CA LEU A 56 14.33 8.29 -26.17
C LEU A 56 14.51 8.18 -27.69
N ALA A 57 13.47 7.74 -28.42
CA ALA A 57 13.54 7.63 -29.88
C ALA A 57 13.76 8.99 -30.56
N VAL A 58 13.10 10.03 -30.07
CA VAL A 58 13.29 11.41 -30.55
C VAL A 58 14.71 11.89 -30.26
N TYR A 59 15.21 11.63 -29.04
CA TYR A 59 16.59 11.98 -28.67
C TYR A 59 17.60 11.33 -29.61
N ILE A 60 17.49 10.02 -29.81
CA ILE A 60 18.39 9.28 -30.71
C ILE A 60 18.30 9.86 -32.13
N LYS A 61 17.10 10.05 -32.68
CA LYS A 61 16.92 10.57 -34.05
C LYS A 61 17.51 11.97 -34.26
N TRP A 62 17.53 12.82 -33.24
CA TRP A 62 17.93 14.22 -33.38
C TRP A 62 19.39 14.48 -32.98
N PHE A 63 19.95 13.68 -32.07
CA PHE A 63 21.25 13.94 -31.47
C PHE A 63 22.30 12.84 -31.75
N THR A 64 21.93 11.73 -32.38
CA THR A 64 22.84 10.66 -32.83
C THR A 64 22.75 10.51 -34.34
#